data_AF-A0A925TVW4-F1
#
_entry.id   AF-A0A925TVW4-F1
#
_cell.length_a   1.000
_cell.length_b   1.000
_cell.length_c   1.000
_cell.angle_alpha   90.00
_cell.angle_beta   90.00
_cell.angle_gamma   90.00
#
_symmetry.space_group_name_H-M   'P 1'
#
loop_
_entity.id
_entity.type
_entity.pdbx_description
1 polymer ?
#
loop_
_entity_poly.entity_id
_entity_poly.type
_entity_poly.pdbx_seq_one_letter_code
_entity_poly.pdbx_strand_id
1 'polypeptide(L)'
;MKNILKTFLVVAFLAIAAQATHAQVVMKEYLSTSHEGKIDNSVNNGGKPLYYKLEYKDTQGARINYTLHFYKDAGMSTPWMSFPMLMRNLQLTYYIDVSMPKDNMTKVFAMIYKKELRWARVKYSPHEGCSNVKEIVWERINLVDNFDKLINDTFKQLDKNVNLSCYEKK
;
A
#
# COMPACT_ATOMS: atom_id res chain seq x y z
N MET A 1 47.99 -9.15 26.86
CA MET A 1 46.65 -9.80 26.79
C MET A 1 45.48 -8.88 27.12
N LYS A 2 45.49 -8.11 28.23
CA LYS A 2 44.37 -7.21 28.60
C LYS A 2 44.02 -6.16 27.53
N ASN A 3 44.99 -5.69 26.75
CA ASN A 3 44.74 -4.65 25.73
C ASN A 3 44.16 -5.23 24.44
N ILE A 4 44.53 -6.46 24.05
CA ILE A 4 44.02 -7.13 22.84
C ILE A 4 42.53 -7.49 23.02
N LEU A 5 42.15 -7.94 24.22
CA LEU A 5 40.75 -8.27 24.53
C LEU A 5 39.83 -7.04 24.49
N LYS A 6 40.32 -5.86 24.90
CA LYS A 6 39.58 -4.60 24.83
C LYS A 6 39.37 -4.15 23.38
N THR A 7 40.40 -4.24 22.54
CA THR A 7 40.28 -3.87 21.12
C THR A 7 39.32 -4.80 20.38
N PHE A 8 39.36 -6.11 20.67
CA PHE A 8 38.44 -7.07 20.05
C PHE A 8 36.98 -6.81 20.45
N LEU A 9 36.74 -6.42 21.71
CA LEU A 9 35.38 -6.09 22.19
C LEU A 9 34.82 -4.84 21.50
N VAL A 10 35.64 -3.81 21.28
CA VAL A 10 35.22 -2.57 20.60
C VAL A 10 34.93 -2.82 19.12
N VAL A 11 35.75 -3.62 18.44
CA VAL A 11 35.52 -4.01 17.04
C VAL A 11 34.26 -4.87 16.90
N ALA A 12 34.02 -5.80 17.82
CA ALA A 12 32.78 -6.57 17.85
C ALA A 12 31.55 -5.68 18.11
N PHE A 13 31.64 -4.68 18.99
CA PHE A 13 30.54 -3.74 19.25
C PHE A 13 30.23 -2.85 18.04
N LEU A 14 31.26 -2.38 17.32
CA LEU A 14 31.10 -1.60 16.09
C LEU A 14 30.51 -2.44 14.94
N ALA A 15 30.89 -3.71 14.83
CA ALA A 15 30.32 -4.62 13.84
C ALA A 15 28.83 -4.93 14.11
N ILE A 16 28.43 -5.08 15.38
CA ILE A 16 27.03 -5.31 15.77
C ILE A 16 26.20 -4.02 15.60
N ALA A 17 26.76 -2.85 15.92
CA ALA A 17 26.10 -1.56 15.71
C ALA A 17 25.87 -1.25 14.22
N ALA A 18 26.82 -1.62 13.35
CA ALA A 18 26.67 -1.47 11.89
C ALA A 18 25.60 -2.43 11.31
N GLN A 19 25.44 -3.64 11.86
CA GLN A 19 24.36 -4.54 11.44
C GLN A 19 22.99 -4.10 11.94
N ALA A 20 22.90 -3.45 13.10
CA ALA A 20 21.65 -2.88 13.59
C ALA A 20 21.14 -1.69 12.74
N THR A 21 22.03 -0.95 12.09
CA THR A 21 21.66 0.15 11.17
C THR A 21 21.21 -0.32 9.79
N HIS A 22 21.43 -1.59 9.42
CA HIS A 22 21.03 -2.16 8.12
C HIS A 22 19.85 -3.14 8.20
N ALA A 23 19.31 -3.39 9.40
CA ALA A 23 18.16 -4.29 9.60
C ALA A 23 16.81 -3.70 9.11
N GLN A 24 16.81 -2.52 8.48
CA GLN A 24 15.58 -1.87 8.06
C GLN A 24 15.63 -1.41 6.60
N VAL A 25 14.76 -2.06 5.83
CA VAL A 25 14.06 -1.56 4.64
C VAL A 25 14.82 -1.66 3.29
N VAL A 26 15.00 -2.89 2.79
CA VAL A 26 15.36 -3.21 1.39
C VAL A 26 14.43 -2.57 0.34
N MET A 27 13.34 -1.92 0.75
CA MET A 27 12.36 -1.26 -0.13
C MET A 27 12.19 0.24 0.20
N LYS A 28 13.04 0.86 1.04
CA LYS A 28 12.76 2.24 1.51
C LYS A 28 12.76 3.22 0.36
N GLU A 29 13.81 3.17 -0.45
CA GLU A 29 14.00 4.06 -1.58
C GLU A 29 12.87 3.87 -2.59
N TYR A 30 12.54 2.61 -2.92
CA TYR A 30 11.42 2.31 -3.80
C TYR A 30 10.11 2.89 -3.26
N LEU A 31 9.78 2.60 -2.00
CA LEU A 31 8.56 3.10 -1.35
C LEU A 31 8.62 4.60 -1.04
N SER A 32 9.76 5.28 -1.13
CA SER A 32 9.82 6.73 -0.94
C SER A 32 9.69 7.50 -2.25
N THR A 33 9.06 6.89 -3.26
CA THR A 33 8.76 7.50 -4.56
C THR A 33 7.29 7.36 -4.92
N SER A 34 6.83 8.11 -5.93
CA SER A 34 5.47 7.96 -6.44
C SER A 34 5.37 6.76 -7.38
N HIS A 35 4.24 6.04 -7.34
CA HIS A 35 4.00 4.87 -8.18
C HIS A 35 2.72 5.04 -8.98
N GLU A 36 2.67 4.48 -10.18
CA GLU A 36 1.54 4.60 -11.09
C GLU A 36 1.15 3.24 -11.66
N GLY A 37 -0.10 3.09 -12.05
CA GLY A 37 -0.58 1.86 -12.67
C GLY A 37 -2.00 1.99 -13.19
N LYS A 38 -2.55 0.87 -13.67
CA LYS A 38 -3.89 0.80 -14.22
C LYS A 38 -4.60 -0.52 -13.93
N ILE A 39 -5.91 -0.43 -13.79
CA ILE A 39 -6.84 -1.54 -13.68
C ILE A 39 -7.58 -1.63 -15.02
N ASP A 40 -7.27 -2.65 -15.81
CA ASP A 40 -8.00 -2.92 -17.04
C ASP A 40 -9.43 -3.39 -16.73
N ASN A 41 -10.38 -3.06 -17.61
CA ASN A 41 -11.80 -3.43 -17.47
C ASN A 41 -12.44 -3.03 -16.13
N SER A 42 -12.15 -1.81 -15.64
CA SER A 42 -12.63 -1.34 -14.33
C SER A 42 -14.15 -1.19 -14.28
N VAL A 43 -14.76 -1.70 -13.20
CA VAL A 43 -16.20 -1.53 -12.94
C VAL A 43 -16.52 -0.07 -12.66
N ASN A 44 -15.63 0.63 -11.93
CA ASN A 44 -15.82 2.05 -11.65
C ASN A 44 -15.58 2.95 -12.87
N ASN A 45 -15.01 2.46 -13.98
CA ASN A 45 -14.86 3.21 -15.22
C ASN A 45 -15.64 2.60 -16.40
N GLY A 46 -16.78 1.95 -16.13
CA GLY A 46 -17.68 1.45 -17.18
C GLY A 46 -17.00 0.47 -18.15
N GLY A 47 -16.09 -0.36 -17.66
CA GLY A 47 -15.31 -1.33 -18.45
C GLY A 47 -14.09 -0.75 -19.15
N LYS A 48 -13.81 0.56 -19.04
CA LYS A 48 -12.55 1.16 -19.51
C LYS A 48 -11.44 1.02 -18.46
N PRO A 49 -10.16 1.22 -18.82
CA PRO A 49 -9.09 1.23 -17.83
C PRO A 49 -9.27 2.35 -16.79
N LEU A 50 -9.09 2.03 -15.52
CA LEU A 50 -9.00 3.02 -14.43
C LEU A 50 -7.53 3.16 -14.04
N TYR A 51 -6.99 4.37 -14.12
CA TYR A 51 -5.59 4.64 -13.82
C TYR A 51 -5.47 5.09 -12.37
N TYR A 52 -4.35 4.78 -11.73
CA TYR A 52 -4.08 5.21 -10.36
C TYR A 52 -2.66 5.74 -10.20
N LYS A 53 -2.50 6.68 -9.27
CA LYS A 53 -1.22 7.21 -8.81
C LYS A 53 -1.15 7.21 -7.30
N LEU A 54 -0.08 6.66 -6.77
CA LEU A 54 0.34 6.74 -5.39
C LEU A 54 1.31 7.90 -5.28
N GLU A 55 0.80 9.09 -4.99
CA GLU A 55 1.63 10.29 -4.84
C GLU A 55 2.31 10.27 -3.47
N TYR A 56 3.62 10.11 -3.45
CA TYR A 56 4.41 10.12 -2.23
C TYR A 56 4.31 11.50 -1.54
N LYS A 57 4.11 11.49 -0.22
CA LYS A 57 4.08 12.71 0.60
C LYS A 57 5.28 12.81 1.51
N ASP A 58 5.41 11.87 2.44
CA ASP A 58 6.51 11.86 3.39
C ASP A 58 6.76 10.47 3.98
N THR A 59 7.76 10.36 4.85
CA THR A 59 8.04 9.17 5.65
C THR A 59 8.28 9.53 7.10
N GLN A 60 7.51 8.93 8.01
CA GLN A 60 7.55 9.17 9.44
C GLN A 60 7.78 7.83 10.17
N GLY A 61 9.04 7.52 10.47
CA GLY A 61 9.43 6.21 11.01
C GLY A 61 9.13 5.09 10.02
N ALA A 62 8.31 4.11 10.42
CA ALA A 62 7.87 3.00 9.56
C ALA A 62 6.63 3.30 8.70
N ARG A 63 6.12 4.53 8.77
CA ARG A 63 4.93 5.00 8.05
C ARG A 63 5.36 5.76 6.80
N ILE A 64 4.84 5.35 5.65
CA ILE A 64 5.08 6.01 4.37
C ILE A 64 3.74 6.53 3.90
N ASN A 65 3.60 7.85 3.88
CA ASN A 65 2.34 8.51 3.59
C ASN A 65 2.23 8.82 2.11
N TYR A 66 1.08 8.50 1.53
CA TYR A 66 0.74 8.74 0.14
C TYR A 66 -0.63 9.40 0.02
N THR A 67 -0.89 9.97 -1.15
CA THR A 67 -2.26 10.17 -1.64
C THR A 67 -2.50 9.24 -2.82
N LEU A 68 -3.52 8.39 -2.71
CA LEU A 68 -4.00 7.55 -3.80
C LEU A 68 -4.96 8.37 -4.66
N HIS A 69 -4.56 8.64 -5.90
CA HIS A 69 -5.40 9.27 -6.91
C HIS A 69 -5.90 8.22 -7.89
N PHE A 70 -7.16 8.36 -8.31
CA PHE A 70 -7.74 7.64 -9.43
C PHE A 70 -8.05 8.60 -10.58
N TYR A 71 -7.85 8.14 -11.82
CA TYR A 71 -8.05 8.90 -13.04
C TYR A 71 -8.86 8.08 -14.05
N LYS A 72 -9.70 8.79 -14.82
CA LYS A 72 -10.53 8.20 -15.89
C LYS A 72 -9.83 8.17 -17.24
N ASP A 73 -8.73 8.92 -17.38
CA ASP A 73 -7.94 9.10 -18.60
C ASP A 73 -6.50 8.59 -18.44
N ALA A 74 -5.92 8.13 -19.54
CA ALA A 74 -4.54 7.65 -19.58
C ALA A 74 -3.50 8.75 -19.35
N GLY A 75 -3.87 10.01 -19.59
CA GLY A 75 -3.00 11.16 -19.35
C GLY A 75 -2.84 11.49 -17.87
N MET A 76 -3.65 10.88 -16.98
CA MET A 76 -3.66 11.15 -15.54
C MET A 76 -3.67 12.66 -15.23
N SER A 77 -4.42 13.41 -16.04
CA SER A 77 -4.34 14.86 -16.08
C SER A 77 -5.03 15.52 -14.87
N THR A 78 -6.22 15.04 -14.51
CA THR A 78 -7.00 15.55 -13.38
C THR A 78 -7.46 14.39 -12.49
N PRO A 79 -7.09 14.35 -11.20
CA PRO A 79 -7.58 13.33 -10.29
C PRO A 79 -9.11 13.35 -10.24
N TRP A 80 -9.74 12.24 -10.58
CA TRP A 80 -11.18 12.06 -10.43
C TRP A 80 -11.54 11.84 -8.96
N MET A 81 -10.73 11.04 -8.26
CA MET A 81 -10.89 10.77 -6.83
C MET A 81 -9.55 10.65 -6.13
N SER A 82 -9.52 11.01 -4.84
CA SER A 82 -8.29 11.00 -4.05
C SER A 82 -8.56 10.53 -2.63
N PHE A 83 -7.69 9.67 -2.11
CA PHE A 83 -7.76 9.14 -0.75
C PHE A 83 -6.41 9.24 -0.04
N PRO A 84 -6.38 9.61 1.25
CA PRO A 84 -5.18 9.41 2.06
C PRO A 84 -4.84 7.93 2.13
N MET A 85 -3.56 7.61 1.93
CA MET A 85 -3.07 6.25 1.96
C MET A 85 -1.80 6.14 2.80
N LEU A 86 -1.69 5.06 3.55
CA LEU A 86 -0.55 4.75 4.40
C LEU A 86 0.01 3.39 4.00
N MET A 87 1.31 3.32 3.78
CA MET A 87 2.03 2.06 3.67
C MET A 87 2.93 1.85 4.89
N ARG A 88 3.05 0.59 5.35
CA ARG A 88 4.02 0.21 6.38
C ARG A 88 4.79 -1.02 5.95
N ASN A 89 6.12 -0.89 5.91
CA ASN A 89 7.01 -1.98 5.59
C ASN A 89 7.68 -2.51 6.86
N LEU A 90 7.10 -3.54 7.46
CA LEU A 90 7.66 -4.21 8.65
C LEU A 90 8.52 -5.41 8.24
N GLN A 91 9.25 -6.00 9.18
CA GLN A 91 10.16 -7.12 8.90
C GLN A 91 9.46 -8.29 8.19
N LEU A 92 8.33 -8.77 8.74
CA LEU A 92 7.61 -9.94 8.24
C LEU A 92 6.39 -9.61 7.36
N THR A 93 5.89 -8.38 7.47
CA THR A 93 4.62 -7.97 6.88
C THR A 93 4.72 -6.64 6.20
N TYR A 94 3.90 -6.46 5.19
CA TYR A 94 3.71 -5.20 4.53
C TYR A 94 2.22 -4.84 4.56
N TYR A 95 1.92 -3.58 4.87
CA TYR A 95 0.56 -3.07 5.04
C TYR A 95 0.28 -1.94 4.07
N ILE A 96 -0.95 -1.91 3.54
CA ILE A 96 -1.55 -0.77 2.86
C ILE A 96 -2.85 -0.45 3.56
N ASP A 97 -3.05 0.81 3.92
CA ASP A 97 -4.30 1.33 4.47
C ASP A 97 -4.74 2.53 3.61
N VAL A 98 -5.93 2.46 3.01
CA VAL A 98 -6.56 3.56 2.27
C VAL A 98 -7.75 4.07 3.07
N SER A 99 -7.66 5.33 3.51
CA SER A 99 -8.71 5.99 4.27
C SER A 99 -9.75 6.58 3.33
N MET A 100 -11.00 6.13 3.45
CA MET A 100 -12.11 6.56 2.62
C MET A 100 -13.12 7.34 3.49
N PRO A 101 -13.01 8.68 3.59
CA PRO A 101 -13.93 9.49 4.37
C PRO A 101 -15.26 9.72 3.66
N LYS A 102 -16.38 9.64 4.39
CA LYS A 102 -17.74 9.96 3.93
C LYS A 102 -18.63 10.26 5.15
N ASP A 103 -19.50 11.26 5.07
CA ASP A 103 -20.51 11.58 6.09
C ASP A 103 -19.97 11.63 7.54
N ASN A 104 -18.84 12.34 7.73
CA ASN A 104 -18.10 12.45 9.00
C ASN A 104 -17.52 11.16 9.57
N MET A 105 -17.62 10.03 8.85
CA MET A 105 -16.97 8.78 9.19
C MET A 105 -15.81 8.50 8.23
N THR A 106 -14.85 7.71 8.69
CA THR A 106 -13.78 7.19 7.83
C THR A 106 -13.76 5.68 7.95
N LYS A 107 -13.88 4.99 6.81
CA LYS A 107 -13.63 3.55 6.73
C LYS A 107 -12.31 3.31 6.03
N VAL A 108 -11.63 2.21 6.39
CA VAL A 108 -10.28 1.92 5.90
C VAL A 108 -10.26 0.63 5.09
N PHE A 109 -9.88 0.74 3.82
CA PHE A 109 -9.53 -0.41 3.01
C PHE A 109 -8.10 -0.82 3.34
N ALA A 110 -7.91 -2.04 3.84
CA ALA A 110 -6.62 -2.50 4.30
C ALA A 110 -6.15 -3.75 3.54
N MET A 111 -4.85 -3.82 3.25
CA MET A 111 -4.19 -5.02 2.73
C MET A 111 -3.03 -5.39 3.65
N ILE A 112 -2.92 -6.69 3.94
CA ILE A 112 -1.81 -7.26 4.70
C ILE A 112 -1.13 -8.32 3.83
N TYR A 113 0.13 -8.09 3.52
CA TYR A 113 1.01 -9.02 2.82
C TYR A 113 1.95 -9.70 3.80
N LYS A 114 2.00 -11.04 3.79
CA LYS A 114 2.92 -11.87 4.59
C LYS A 114 4.10 -12.25 3.71
N LYS A 115 5.26 -11.64 3.95
CA LYS A 115 6.43 -11.73 3.07
C LYS A 115 6.99 -13.15 2.94
N GLU A 116 7.12 -13.86 4.06
CA GLU A 116 7.63 -15.23 4.06
C GLU A 116 6.71 -16.20 3.33
N LEU A 117 5.40 -16.01 3.49
CA LEU A 117 4.39 -16.90 2.91
C LEU A 117 3.91 -16.45 1.52
N ARG A 118 4.37 -15.28 1.04
CA ARG A 118 4.08 -14.70 -0.28
C ARG A 118 2.60 -14.66 -0.65
N TRP A 119 1.74 -14.33 0.32
CA TRP A 119 0.32 -14.09 0.09
C TRP A 119 -0.15 -12.81 0.76
N ALA A 120 -1.18 -12.20 0.19
CA ALA A 120 -1.87 -11.04 0.75
C ALA A 120 -3.37 -11.30 0.94
N ARG A 121 -3.95 -10.63 1.92
CA ARG A 121 -5.41 -10.51 2.10
C ARG A 121 -5.79 -9.06 2.18
N VAL A 122 -6.90 -8.74 1.54
CA VAL A 122 -7.57 -7.45 1.63
C VAL A 122 -8.73 -7.57 2.61
N LYS A 123 -8.99 -6.51 3.37
CA LYS A 123 -10.16 -6.39 4.23
C LYS A 123 -10.71 -4.98 4.13
N TYR A 124 -12.00 -4.88 3.82
CA TYR A 124 -12.73 -3.64 3.89
C TYR A 124 -14.23 -3.89 4.01
N SER A 125 -14.94 -2.92 4.59
CA SER A 125 -16.38 -2.81 4.54
C SER A 125 -16.67 -1.39 4.07
N PRO A 126 -17.18 -1.18 2.84
CA PRO A 126 -17.57 0.14 2.36
C PRO A 126 -18.64 0.79 3.23
N HIS A 127 -18.81 2.11 3.13
CA HIS A 127 -20.01 2.75 3.68
C HIS A 127 -21.27 2.13 3.07
N GLU A 128 -22.38 2.23 3.79
CA GLU A 128 -23.66 1.73 3.30
C GLU A 128 -23.98 2.34 1.93
N GLY A 129 -24.43 1.50 0.99
CA GLY A 129 -24.68 1.90 -0.40
C GLY A 129 -23.43 2.07 -1.28
N CYS A 130 -22.21 1.96 -0.75
CA CYS A 130 -20.96 2.12 -1.50
C CYS A 130 -20.32 0.79 -1.95
N SER A 131 -21.06 -0.31 -2.00
CA SER A 131 -20.59 -1.61 -2.50
C SER A 131 -21.06 -1.83 -3.94
N ASN A 132 -20.18 -2.35 -4.81
CA ASN A 132 -20.55 -2.77 -6.17
C ASN A 132 -21.20 -4.17 -6.19
N VAL A 133 -21.06 -4.92 -5.10
CA VAL A 133 -21.51 -6.30 -4.97
C VAL A 133 -22.44 -6.45 -3.77
N LYS A 134 -23.40 -7.38 -3.85
CA LYS A 134 -24.31 -7.69 -2.73
C LYS A 134 -23.56 -8.30 -1.55
N GLU A 135 -22.61 -9.19 -1.85
CA GLU A 135 -21.70 -9.79 -0.88
C GLU A 135 -20.27 -9.47 -1.27
N ILE A 136 -19.52 -8.90 -0.33
CA ILE A 136 -18.15 -8.48 -0.58
C ILE A 136 -17.25 -9.71 -0.63
N VAL A 137 -16.54 -9.89 -1.74
CA VAL A 137 -15.64 -11.02 -1.96
C VAL A 137 -14.20 -10.51 -1.93
N TRP A 138 -13.50 -10.79 -0.83
CA TRP A 138 -12.06 -10.54 -0.69
C TRP A 138 -11.28 -11.81 -0.98
N GLU A 139 -10.57 -11.80 -2.10
CA GLU A 139 -9.79 -12.94 -2.54
C GLU A 139 -8.38 -12.88 -1.94
N ARG A 140 -7.85 -14.05 -1.56
CA ARG A 140 -6.45 -14.16 -1.16
C ARG A 140 -5.59 -14.04 -2.41
N ILE A 141 -4.69 -13.06 -2.43
CA ILE A 141 -3.66 -12.95 -3.48
C ILE A 141 -2.56 -13.93 -3.10
N ASN A 142 -2.36 -14.97 -3.90
CA ASN A 142 -1.32 -15.98 -3.70
C ASN A 142 -0.16 -15.76 -4.68
N LEU A 143 1.02 -16.28 -4.34
CA LEU A 143 2.21 -16.25 -5.21
C LEU A 143 2.51 -14.82 -5.68
N VAL A 144 2.67 -13.94 -4.70
CA VAL A 144 3.11 -12.56 -4.94
C VAL A 144 4.60 -12.59 -5.21
N ASP A 145 4.97 -12.23 -6.43
CA ASP A 145 6.35 -12.35 -6.94
C ASP A 145 7.05 -11.00 -7.05
N ASN A 146 6.29 -9.92 -7.13
CA ASN A 146 6.80 -8.55 -7.14
C ASN A 146 5.77 -7.59 -6.53
N PHE A 147 6.25 -6.39 -6.20
CA PHE A 147 5.46 -5.37 -5.53
C PHE A 147 4.38 -4.75 -6.42
N ASP A 148 4.69 -4.50 -7.70
CA ASP A 148 3.73 -3.84 -8.60
C ASP A 148 2.49 -4.69 -8.84
N LYS A 149 2.69 -6.01 -8.99
CA LYS A 149 1.59 -7.00 -9.04
C LYS A 149 0.78 -6.98 -7.75
N LEU A 150 1.43 -6.92 -6.58
CA LEU A 150 0.74 -6.82 -5.29
C LEU A 150 -0.16 -5.57 -5.23
N ILE A 151 0.37 -4.41 -5.60
CA ILE A 151 -0.39 -3.14 -5.62
C ILE A 151 -1.54 -3.23 -6.61
N ASN A 152 -1.28 -3.66 -7.84
CA ASN A 152 -2.30 -3.72 -8.88
C ASN A 152 -3.43 -4.69 -8.51
N ASP A 153 -3.10 -5.90 -8.03
CA ASP A 153 -4.10 -6.88 -7.61
C ASP A 153 -4.87 -6.43 -6.36
N THR A 154 -4.22 -5.66 -5.47
CA THR A 154 -4.90 -5.02 -4.34
C THR A 154 -5.94 -4.01 -4.81
N PHE A 155 -5.59 -3.14 -5.76
CA PHE A 155 -6.54 -2.14 -6.26
C PHE A 155 -7.59 -2.70 -7.22
N LYS A 156 -7.31 -3.81 -7.92
CA LYS A 156 -8.36 -4.58 -8.62
C LYS A 156 -9.45 -5.07 -7.66
N GLN A 157 -9.07 -5.56 -6.48
CA GLN A 157 -10.06 -5.95 -5.48
C GLN A 157 -10.85 -4.76 -4.94
N LEU A 158 -10.19 -3.61 -4.76
CA LEU A 158 -10.86 -2.36 -4.40
C LEU A 158 -11.89 -1.99 -5.48
N ASP A 159 -11.48 -1.93 -6.75
CA ASP A 159 -12.35 -1.59 -7.88
C ASP A 159 -13.56 -2.54 -8.02
N LYS A 160 -13.32 -3.85 -7.91
CA LYS A 160 -14.36 -4.87 -7.98
C LYS A 160 -15.42 -4.72 -6.90
N ASN A 161 -15.02 -4.42 -5.66
CA ASN A 161 -15.92 -4.48 -4.50
C ASN A 161 -16.50 -3.12 -4.11
N VAL A 162 -15.80 -2.02 -4.39
CA VAL A 162 -16.16 -0.69 -3.89
C VAL A 162 -16.67 0.21 -5.02
N ASN A 163 -17.87 0.77 -4.83
CA ASN A 163 -18.38 1.83 -5.69
C ASN A 163 -17.67 3.14 -5.32
N LEU A 164 -16.67 3.49 -6.12
CA LEU A 164 -15.85 4.68 -5.92
C LEU A 164 -16.66 5.96 -6.08
N SER A 165 -17.59 6.05 -7.05
CA SER A 165 -18.45 7.24 -7.24
C SER A 165 -19.27 7.61 -5.99
N CYS A 166 -19.51 6.65 -5.09
CA CYS A 166 -20.14 6.91 -3.79
C CYS A 166 -19.35 7.90 -2.91
N TYR A 167 -18.06 8.09 -3.18
CA TYR A 167 -17.14 8.95 -2.45
C TYR A 167 -16.78 10.24 -3.18
N GLU A 168 -17.40 10.51 -4.34
CA GLU A 168 -17.28 11.82 -4.98
C GLU A 168 -17.84 12.89 -4.04
N LYS A 169 -17.07 13.98 -3.86
CA LYS A 169 -17.54 15.14 -3.12
C LYS A 169 -18.61 15.82 -3.97
N LYS A 170 -19.87 15.80 -3.50
CA LYS A 170 -20.95 16.60 -4.06
C LYS A 170 -20.76 18.07 -3.73
#